data_AF-A0A0K9FCY3-F1
#
_entry.id   AF-A0A0K9FCY3-F1
#
_cell.length_a   1.000
_cell.length_b   1.000
_cell.length_c   1.000
_cell.angle_alpha   90.00
_cell.angle_beta   90.00
_cell.angle_gamma   90.00
#
_symmetry.space_group_name_H-M   'P 1'
#
loop_
_entity.id
_entity.type
_entity.pdbx_description
1 polymer ?
#
loop_
_entity_poly.entity_id
_entity_poly.type
_entity_poly.pdbx_seq_one_letter_code
_entity_poly.pdbx_strand_id
1 'polypeptide(L)'
;MTNIHVCTAQQSQYLDMKICKQPRTEVTKKATTRMVIESLVDQLIASNLISNERLFEQILYNKDIIWIQNENINGHLFAKADITDQLKTKTNSFMMYMPTNPIVYEVNGEHYHLITRIDSTRAKPNLERLSQASKPILSAARVNDLLCSIVMRFYETYIEDLSQVADKNKELINFVEREYQQFLEAVKELNDYHLNWHPRGNGHELLLKLMDNLQLLKSQPGKVLIDFSNSHSYVVVESQYRMFKQAQKAVQAL
;
A
#
# COMPACT_ATOMS: atom_id res chain seq x y z
N MET A 1 46.75 23.21 -26.85
CA MET A 1 45.66 23.65 -25.95
C MET A 1 44.59 22.59 -26.00
N THR A 2 44.45 21.80 -24.94
CA THR A 2 43.52 20.66 -24.89
C THR A 2 42.38 21.03 -23.95
N ASN A 3 41.18 21.20 -24.50
CA ASN A 3 39.98 21.55 -23.74
C ASN A 3 39.60 20.38 -22.84
N ILE A 4 39.76 20.55 -21.53
CA ILE A 4 39.21 19.65 -20.53
C ILE A 4 37.73 20.00 -20.41
N HIS A 5 36.87 19.16 -21.00
CA HIS A 5 35.44 19.21 -20.71
C HIS A 5 35.24 18.82 -19.25
N VAL A 6 34.98 19.81 -18.41
CA VAL A 6 34.46 19.63 -17.06
C VAL A 6 33.04 19.11 -17.22
N CYS A 7 32.90 17.79 -17.12
CA CYS A 7 31.61 17.14 -16.98
C CYS A 7 31.09 17.49 -15.58
N THR A 8 30.25 18.51 -15.47
CA THR A 8 29.49 18.77 -14.24
C THR A 8 28.55 17.60 -14.04
N ALA A 9 28.95 16.66 -13.18
CA ALA A 9 28.05 15.66 -12.62
C ALA A 9 26.90 16.42 -11.96
N GLN A 10 25.73 16.39 -12.60
CA GLN A 10 24.48 16.74 -11.92
C GLN A 10 24.35 15.75 -10.76
N GLN A 11 24.67 16.20 -9.55
CA GLN A 11 24.23 15.55 -8.34
C GLN A 11 22.70 15.59 -8.36
N SER A 12 22.07 14.51 -8.83
CA SER A 12 20.69 14.21 -8.49
C SER A 12 20.66 13.94 -6.99
N GLN A 13 20.50 15.00 -6.20
CA GLN A 13 20.04 14.84 -4.83
C GLN A 13 18.64 14.24 -4.91
N TYR A 14 18.55 12.91 -4.85
CA TYR A 14 17.31 12.20 -4.58
C TYR A 14 16.82 12.68 -3.21
N LEU A 15 15.98 13.71 -3.22
CA LEU A 15 15.19 14.11 -2.07
C LEU A 15 14.21 12.96 -1.82
N ASP A 16 14.50 12.15 -0.80
CA ASP A 16 13.57 11.12 -0.36
C ASP A 16 12.23 11.78 -0.07
N MET A 17 11.19 11.32 -0.78
CA MET A 17 9.84 11.71 -0.46
C MET A 17 9.58 11.42 1.03
N LYS A 18 9.05 12.42 1.74
CA LYS A 18 8.65 12.27 3.14
C LYS A 18 7.14 12.12 3.21
N ILE A 19 6.68 11.10 3.94
CA ILE A 19 5.27 10.87 4.23
C ILE A 19 5.13 10.86 5.74
N CYS A 20 4.37 11.80 6.29
CA CYS A 20 4.18 11.94 7.74
C CYS A 20 2.70 12.08 8.07
N LYS A 21 2.21 11.23 8.97
CA LYS A 21 0.83 11.35 9.48
C LYS A 21 0.71 12.53 10.43
N GLN A 22 -0.31 13.36 10.25
CA GLN A 22 -0.58 14.44 11.17
C GLN A 22 -1.24 13.94 12.46
N PRO A 23 -0.88 14.51 13.63
CA PRO A 23 -1.53 14.16 14.89
C PRO A 23 -3.03 14.43 14.83
N ARG A 24 -3.82 13.50 15.37
CA ARG A 24 -5.27 13.67 15.48
C ARG A 24 -5.79 13.05 16.77
N THR A 25 -6.83 13.65 17.33
CA THR A 25 -7.53 13.08 18.49
C THR A 25 -8.54 12.04 18.01
N GLU A 26 -8.38 10.79 18.46
CA GLU A 26 -9.37 9.75 18.18
C GLU A 26 -10.63 9.96 19.02
N VAL A 27 -11.79 9.95 18.36
CA VAL A 27 -13.08 10.25 19.01
C VAL A 27 -13.88 8.97 19.33
N THR A 28 -13.40 7.79 18.92
CA THR A 28 -14.19 6.53 18.98
C THR A 28 -13.43 5.35 19.56
N LYS A 29 -14.11 4.58 20.43
CA LYS A 29 -13.57 3.40 21.15
C LYS A 29 -13.65 2.05 20.39
N LYS A 30 -14.24 2.00 19.18
CA LYS A 30 -14.41 0.75 18.42
C LYS A 30 -13.68 0.84 17.08
N ALA A 31 -12.96 -0.23 16.71
CA ALA A 31 -12.34 -0.36 15.39
C ALA A 31 -13.40 -0.21 14.29
N THR A 32 -13.28 0.87 13.52
CA THR A 32 -14.12 1.12 12.35
C THR A 32 -13.36 0.71 11.08
N THR A 33 -14.06 0.46 9.98
CA THR A 33 -13.46 0.26 8.64
C THR A 33 -12.37 1.30 8.34
N ARG A 34 -12.61 2.55 8.75
CA ARG A 34 -11.66 3.65 8.67
C ARG A 34 -10.35 3.38 9.41
N MET A 35 -10.40 2.89 10.65
CA MET A 35 -9.21 2.58 11.45
C MET A 35 -8.43 1.40 10.89
N VAL A 36 -9.12 0.44 10.25
CA VAL A 36 -8.46 -0.70 9.60
C VAL A 36 -7.63 -0.24 8.40
N ILE A 37 -8.22 0.59 7.52
CA ILE A 37 -7.51 1.13 6.35
C ILE A 37 -6.35 2.01 6.80
N GLU A 38 -6.58 2.87 7.81
CA GLU A 38 -5.54 3.69 8.42
C GLU A 38 -4.38 2.84 8.98
N SER A 39 -4.69 1.83 9.78
CA SER A 39 -3.68 0.95 10.37
C SER A 39 -2.86 0.22 9.30
N LEU A 40 -3.50 -0.20 8.21
CA LEU A 40 -2.79 -0.84 7.10
C LEU A 40 -1.84 0.16 6.41
N VAL A 41 -2.30 1.38 6.12
CA VAL A 41 -1.45 2.43 5.54
C VAL A 41 -0.28 2.78 6.47
N ASP A 42 -0.53 2.91 7.77
CA ASP A 42 0.50 3.17 8.78
C ASP A 42 1.53 2.04 8.82
N GLN A 43 1.09 0.78 8.73
CA GLN A 43 1.98 -0.38 8.65
C GLN A 43 2.83 -0.35 7.38
N LEU A 44 2.26 -0.03 6.21
CA LEU A 44 3.01 0.06 4.96
C LEU A 44 4.12 1.12 5.05
N ILE A 45 3.79 2.31 5.55
CA ILE A 45 4.75 3.41 5.74
C ILE A 45 5.82 3.01 6.76
N ALA A 46 5.41 2.44 7.90
CA ALA A 46 6.33 2.02 8.96
C ALA A 46 7.21 0.82 8.58
N SER A 47 6.77 -0.01 7.62
CA SER A 47 7.56 -1.15 7.14
C SER A 47 8.87 -0.68 6.52
N ASN A 48 8.83 0.45 5.81
CA ASN A 48 9.97 1.03 5.12
C ASN A 48 10.67 0.00 4.18
N LEU A 49 9.91 -0.96 3.66
CA LEU A 49 10.39 -1.98 2.71
C LEU A 49 10.43 -1.43 1.28
N ILE A 50 9.38 -0.69 0.91
CA ILE A 50 9.26 0.07 -0.34
C ILE A 50 9.67 1.53 -0.06
N SER A 51 10.27 2.21 -1.03
CA SER A 51 10.61 3.63 -0.88
C SER A 51 9.33 4.47 -0.79
N ASN A 52 9.35 5.61 -0.10
CA ASN A 52 8.16 6.46 -0.01
C ASN A 52 7.66 6.93 -1.38
N GLU A 53 8.57 7.18 -2.32
CA GLU A 53 8.24 7.53 -3.71
C GLU A 53 7.46 6.40 -4.39
N ARG A 54 8.00 5.17 -4.38
CA ARG A 54 7.34 3.99 -4.97
C ARG A 54 6.03 3.67 -4.24
N LEU A 55 6.01 3.73 -2.91
CA LEU A 55 4.82 3.51 -2.10
C LEU A 55 3.71 4.51 -2.47
N PHE A 56 4.08 5.78 -2.64
CA PHE A 56 3.14 6.82 -3.04
C PHE A 56 2.60 6.57 -4.45
N GLU A 57 3.45 6.33 -5.43
CA GLU A 57 3.02 6.15 -6.82
C GLU A 57 2.24 4.85 -7.05
N GLN A 58 2.71 3.74 -6.49
CA GLN A 58 2.18 2.41 -6.77
C GLN A 58 0.99 2.04 -5.88
N ILE A 59 0.81 2.70 -4.73
CA ILE A 59 -0.23 2.34 -3.76
C ILE A 59 -1.05 3.56 -3.35
N LEU A 60 -0.44 4.57 -2.73
CA LEU A 60 -1.21 5.64 -2.07
C LEU A 60 -1.92 6.55 -3.09
N TYR A 61 -1.27 6.85 -4.20
CA TYR A 61 -1.75 7.67 -5.30
C TYR A 61 -1.99 6.87 -6.59
N ASN A 62 -2.26 5.57 -6.47
CA ASN A 62 -2.59 4.71 -7.59
C ASN A 62 -4.10 4.66 -7.85
N LYS A 63 -4.51 5.00 -9.07
CA LYS A 63 -5.92 5.00 -9.52
C LYS A 63 -6.54 3.59 -9.57
N ASP A 64 -5.73 2.54 -9.60
CA ASP A 64 -6.19 1.15 -9.68
C ASP A 64 -6.50 0.55 -8.30
N ILE A 65 -6.08 1.21 -7.21
CA ILE A 65 -6.40 0.80 -5.84
C ILE A 65 -7.85 1.15 -5.48
N ILE A 66 -8.31 2.35 -5.88
CA ILE A 66 -9.66 2.81 -5.63
C ILE A 66 -10.42 2.93 -6.94
N TRP A 67 -11.38 2.02 -7.13
CA TRP A 67 -12.20 1.92 -8.33
C TRP A 67 -13.34 2.95 -8.40
N ILE A 68 -13.16 4.09 -7.74
CA ILE A 68 -14.13 5.17 -7.74
C ILE A 68 -13.61 6.22 -8.71
N GLN A 69 -14.12 6.22 -9.93
CA GLN A 69 -13.76 7.18 -10.97
C GLN A 69 -15.04 7.81 -11.52
N ASN A 70 -15.01 9.12 -11.76
CA ASN A 70 -16.00 9.80 -12.58
C ASN A 70 -15.29 10.44 -13.79
N GLU A 71 -16.05 11.08 -14.69
CA GLU A 71 -15.50 11.68 -15.92
C GLU A 71 -14.37 12.70 -15.67
N ASN A 72 -14.30 13.28 -14.48
CA ASN A 72 -13.39 14.37 -14.14
C ASN A 72 -12.36 14.03 -13.05
N ILE A 73 -12.59 12.97 -12.27
CA ILE A 73 -11.82 12.69 -11.05
C ILE A 73 -11.58 11.19 -10.88
N ASN A 74 -10.31 10.84 -10.70
CA ASN A 74 -9.89 9.50 -10.28
C ASN A 74 -9.82 9.42 -8.75
N GLY A 75 -10.33 8.33 -8.19
CA GLY A 75 -10.15 8.00 -6.79
C GLY A 75 -8.75 7.47 -6.54
N HIS A 76 -8.08 8.06 -5.56
CA HIS A 76 -6.78 7.62 -5.06
C HIS A 76 -6.90 7.38 -3.55
N LEU A 77 -6.12 6.47 -2.98
CA LEU A 77 -6.16 6.22 -1.53
C LEU A 77 -5.81 7.49 -0.73
N PHE A 78 -4.87 8.28 -1.24
CA PHE A 78 -4.56 9.63 -0.82
C PHE A 78 -5.16 10.64 -1.81
N ALA A 79 -6.15 11.40 -1.36
CA ALA A 79 -6.70 12.52 -2.12
C ALA A 79 -6.02 13.83 -1.69
N LYS A 80 -5.61 14.68 -2.64
CA LYS A 80 -5.09 16.01 -2.27
C LYS A 80 -6.15 16.81 -1.50
N ALA A 81 -5.72 17.53 -0.46
CA ALA A 81 -6.61 18.28 0.42
C ALA A 81 -7.46 19.32 -0.34
N ASP A 82 -6.87 19.97 -1.34
CA ASP A 82 -7.49 21.04 -2.15
C ASP A 82 -8.63 20.56 -3.07
N ILE A 83 -8.61 19.30 -3.50
CA ILE A 83 -9.69 18.70 -4.30
C ILE A 83 -10.74 17.97 -3.45
N THR A 84 -10.55 17.89 -2.13
CA THR A 84 -11.45 17.08 -1.28
C THR A 84 -12.86 17.61 -1.17
N ASP A 85 -13.07 18.92 -1.35
CA ASP A 85 -14.41 19.50 -1.46
C ASP A 85 -15.12 19.09 -2.75
N GLN A 86 -14.38 18.89 -3.85
CA GLN A 86 -14.91 18.41 -5.13
C GLN A 86 -15.22 16.90 -5.08
N LEU A 87 -14.48 16.15 -4.26
CA LEU A 87 -14.71 14.72 -3.99
C LEU A 87 -15.95 14.45 -3.10
N LYS A 88 -16.59 15.50 -2.54
CA LYS A 88 -17.91 15.40 -1.89
C LYS A 88 -18.99 15.29 -2.97
N THR A 89 -19.04 14.17 -3.67
CA THR A 89 -19.98 13.97 -4.78
C THR A 89 -21.43 14.15 -4.31
N LYS A 90 -22.10 15.18 -4.87
CA LYS A 90 -23.56 15.40 -4.83
C LYS A 90 -24.27 14.77 -6.04
N THR A 91 -23.54 14.32 -7.05
CA THR A 91 -24.06 13.59 -8.20
C THR A 91 -24.06 12.09 -7.88
N ASN A 92 -25.25 11.50 -7.73
CA ASN A 92 -25.53 10.07 -7.44
C ASN A 92 -25.55 9.62 -5.95
N SER A 93 -25.68 10.52 -4.98
CA SER A 93 -25.93 10.17 -3.55
C SER A 93 -24.78 9.46 -2.81
N PHE A 94 -23.65 9.16 -3.47
CA PHE A 94 -22.47 8.58 -2.83
C PHE A 94 -21.48 9.69 -2.47
N MET A 95 -21.11 9.84 -1.20
CA MET A 95 -19.99 10.69 -0.78
C MET A 95 -18.71 9.84 -0.70
N MET A 96 -17.75 10.11 -1.60
CA MET A 96 -16.44 9.43 -1.62
C MET A 96 -15.55 9.85 -0.45
N TYR A 97 -15.77 11.07 0.03
CA TYR A 97 -14.94 11.69 1.04
C TYR A 97 -15.81 12.29 2.16
N MET A 98 -15.47 12.00 3.43
CA MET A 98 -16.11 12.63 4.59
C MET A 98 -15.07 13.44 5.37
N PRO A 99 -15.21 14.77 5.43
CA PRO A 99 -14.26 15.64 6.13
C PRO A 99 -14.52 15.71 7.64
N THR A 100 -15.48 14.98 8.20
CA THR A 100 -15.75 15.04 9.64
C THR A 100 -14.62 14.31 10.38
N ASN A 101 -13.60 15.07 10.79
CA ASN A 101 -12.31 14.60 11.30
C ASN A 101 -11.54 13.81 10.23
N PRO A 102 -10.82 14.43 9.29
CA PRO A 102 -10.06 13.70 8.26
C PRO A 102 -8.80 13.03 8.86
N ILE A 103 -8.32 11.96 8.22
CA ILE A 103 -6.96 11.44 8.50
C ILE A 103 -6.05 12.08 7.47
N VAL A 104 -5.12 12.91 7.94
CA VAL A 104 -4.26 13.73 7.08
C VAL A 104 -2.83 13.19 7.12
N TYR A 105 -2.24 13.06 5.94
CA TYR A 105 -0.84 12.78 5.75
C TYR A 105 -0.21 13.96 5.00
N GLU A 106 0.96 14.38 5.44
CA GLU A 106 1.79 15.33 4.73
C GLU A 106 2.76 14.56 3.83
N VAL A 107 2.74 14.85 2.53
CA VAL A 107 3.65 14.27 1.54
C VAL A 107 4.46 15.42 0.93
N ASN A 108 5.75 15.50 1.24
CA ASN A 108 6.62 16.61 0.81
C ASN A 108 6.05 18.03 1.08
N GLY A 109 5.37 18.21 2.22
CA GLY A 109 4.74 19.49 2.59
C GLY A 109 3.34 19.72 2.00
N GLU A 110 2.85 18.84 1.12
CA GLU A 110 1.48 18.87 0.63
C GLU A 110 0.56 18.00 1.51
N HIS A 111 -0.66 18.48 1.77
CA HIS A 111 -1.64 17.73 2.56
C HIS A 111 -2.46 16.78 1.70
N TYR A 112 -2.51 15.53 2.12
CA TYR A 112 -3.34 14.47 1.54
C TYR A 112 -4.27 13.91 2.60
N HIS A 113 -5.49 13.64 2.19
CA HIS A 113 -6.49 12.99 3.01
C HIS A 113 -6.60 11.52 2.63
N LEU A 114 -6.55 10.63 3.63
CA LEU A 114 -6.85 9.22 3.42
C LEU A 114 -8.33 9.03 3.12
N ILE A 115 -8.65 8.27 2.07
CA ILE A 115 -10.02 7.87 1.78
C ILE A 115 -10.45 6.80 2.78
N THR A 116 -11.43 7.15 3.61
CA THR A 116 -11.93 6.28 4.69
C THR A 116 -13.39 5.88 4.51
N ARG A 117 -14.13 6.54 3.60
CA ARG A 117 -15.53 6.23 3.31
C ARG A 117 -15.61 5.49 2.00
N ILE A 118 -15.60 4.17 2.14
CA ILE A 118 -15.69 3.20 1.06
C ILE A 118 -17.04 2.53 1.25
N ASP A 119 -17.76 2.32 0.16
CA ASP A 119 -19.09 1.77 0.28
C ASP A 119 -19.00 0.41 0.96
N SER A 120 -19.67 0.33 2.11
CA SER A 120 -19.72 -0.83 2.98
C SER A 120 -20.68 -1.84 2.36
N THR A 121 -20.44 -2.23 1.12
CA THR A 121 -21.21 -3.26 0.47
C THR A 121 -20.88 -4.61 1.09
N ARG A 122 -21.90 -5.45 1.27
CA ARG A 122 -21.79 -6.80 1.82
C ARG A 122 -21.23 -7.74 0.77
N ALA A 123 -19.99 -7.52 0.36
CA ALA A 123 -19.41 -8.22 -0.78
C ALA A 123 -18.05 -8.80 -0.43
N LYS A 124 -17.87 -10.06 -0.84
CA LYS A 124 -16.60 -10.76 -0.73
C LYS A 124 -15.56 -10.16 -1.68
N PRO A 125 -14.25 -10.25 -1.36
CA PRO A 125 -13.19 -9.84 -2.28
C PRO A 125 -13.33 -10.52 -3.65
N ASN A 126 -13.07 -9.78 -4.73
CA ASN A 126 -13.01 -10.31 -6.09
C ASN A 126 -11.61 -10.10 -6.65
N LEU A 127 -10.73 -11.09 -6.44
CA LEU A 127 -9.34 -11.04 -6.89
C LEU A 127 -9.19 -10.91 -8.41
N GLU A 128 -10.05 -11.59 -9.19
CA GLU A 128 -10.02 -11.50 -10.65
C GLU A 128 -10.27 -10.07 -11.14
N ARG A 129 -11.22 -9.38 -10.50
CA ARG A 129 -11.51 -7.98 -10.79
C ARG A 129 -10.35 -7.08 -10.37
N LEU A 130 -9.72 -7.33 -9.22
CA LEU A 130 -8.59 -6.54 -8.74
C LEU A 130 -7.35 -6.64 -9.64
N SER A 131 -7.20 -7.74 -10.39
CA SER A 131 -6.13 -7.92 -11.37
C SER A 131 -6.39 -7.25 -12.71
N GLN A 132 -7.57 -6.65 -12.93
CA GLN A 132 -7.92 -5.96 -14.17
C GLN A 132 -7.68 -4.45 -14.05
N ALA A 133 -7.47 -3.79 -15.19
CA ALA A 133 -7.41 -2.33 -15.25
C ALA A 133 -8.72 -1.70 -14.77
N SER A 134 -8.62 -0.60 -14.03
CA SER A 134 -9.78 0.14 -13.55
C SER A 134 -10.67 0.58 -14.72
N LYS A 135 -11.99 0.38 -14.56
CA LYS A 135 -12.99 0.84 -15.53
C LYS A 135 -13.59 2.18 -15.08
N PRO A 136 -13.83 3.13 -16.00
CA PRO A 136 -14.28 4.50 -15.68
C PRO A 136 -15.73 4.61 -15.16
N ILE A 137 -16.38 3.50 -14.81
CA ILE A 137 -17.76 3.49 -14.34
C ILE A 137 -17.76 3.23 -12.84
N LEU A 138 -18.36 4.17 -12.09
CA LEU A 138 -18.67 4.12 -10.66
C LEU A 138 -19.08 2.72 -10.18
N SER A 139 -18.08 1.93 -9.75
CA SER A 139 -18.30 0.83 -8.84
C SER A 139 -17.81 1.31 -7.50
N ALA A 140 -18.70 1.43 -6.53
CA ALA A 140 -18.28 1.83 -5.20
C ALA A 140 -17.20 0.85 -4.74
N ALA A 141 -16.01 1.35 -4.39
CA ALA A 141 -14.97 0.48 -3.86
C ALA A 141 -15.57 -0.27 -2.66
N ARG A 142 -15.34 -1.58 -2.61
CA ARG A 142 -15.83 -2.44 -1.53
C ARG A 142 -14.68 -2.51 -0.53
N VAL A 143 -14.94 -2.34 0.77
CA VAL A 143 -13.84 -2.31 1.75
C VAL A 143 -12.92 -3.54 1.64
N ASN A 144 -13.49 -4.73 1.45
CA ASN A 144 -12.74 -5.97 1.36
C ASN A 144 -11.85 -5.99 0.11
N ASP A 145 -12.35 -5.46 -1.01
CA ASP A 145 -11.58 -5.31 -2.24
C ASP A 145 -10.46 -4.28 -2.10
N LEU A 146 -10.72 -3.15 -1.43
CA LEU A 146 -9.66 -2.17 -1.16
C LEU A 146 -8.53 -2.83 -0.37
N LEU A 147 -8.87 -3.48 0.74
CA LEU A 147 -7.87 -4.10 1.62
C LEU A 147 -7.02 -5.12 0.86
N CYS A 148 -7.66 -6.01 0.08
CA CYS A 148 -6.94 -6.93 -0.78
C CYS A 148 -6.08 -6.20 -1.81
N SER A 149 -6.60 -5.16 -2.46
CA SER A 149 -5.86 -4.39 -3.48
C SER A 149 -4.61 -3.72 -2.91
N ILE A 150 -4.69 -3.13 -1.72
CA ILE A 150 -3.54 -2.52 -1.03
C ILE A 150 -2.46 -3.59 -0.74
N VAL A 151 -2.86 -4.75 -0.21
CA VAL A 151 -1.93 -5.84 0.08
C VAL A 151 -1.30 -6.37 -1.21
N MET A 152 -2.11 -6.65 -2.23
CA MET A 152 -1.62 -7.13 -3.54
C MET A 152 -0.58 -6.18 -4.12
N ARG A 153 -0.87 -4.87 -4.21
CA ARG A 153 0.08 -3.89 -4.73
C ARG A 153 1.33 -3.76 -3.88
N PHE A 154 1.24 -3.92 -2.57
CA PHE A 154 2.42 -3.95 -1.71
C PHE A 154 3.36 -5.10 -2.09
N TYR A 155 2.84 -6.33 -2.17
CA TYR A 155 3.66 -7.49 -2.53
C TYR A 155 4.22 -7.36 -3.95
N GLU A 156 3.39 -6.99 -4.92
CA GLU A 156 3.81 -6.81 -6.32
C GLU A 156 4.94 -5.77 -6.43
N THR A 157 4.75 -4.59 -5.83
CA THR A 157 5.75 -3.51 -5.84
C THR A 157 7.05 -3.96 -5.17
N TYR A 158 6.96 -4.65 -4.04
CA TYR A 158 8.14 -5.09 -3.31
C TYR A 158 8.91 -6.21 -4.03
N ILE A 159 8.20 -7.14 -4.68
CA ILE A 159 8.82 -8.16 -5.54
C ILE A 159 9.55 -7.48 -6.71
N GLU A 160 8.88 -6.55 -7.41
CA GLU A 160 9.49 -5.79 -8.52
C GLU A 160 10.78 -5.06 -8.08
N ASP A 161 10.74 -4.42 -6.92
CA ASP A 161 11.89 -3.72 -6.34
C ASP A 161 13.03 -4.72 -6.04
N LEU A 162 12.73 -5.85 -5.40
CA LEU A 162 13.73 -6.88 -5.10
C LEU A 162 14.31 -7.54 -6.36
N SER A 163 13.50 -7.75 -7.41
CA SER A 163 13.93 -8.36 -8.67
C SER A 163 15.01 -7.57 -9.40
N GLN A 164 15.09 -6.25 -9.19
CA GLN A 164 16.16 -5.42 -9.76
C GLN A 164 17.55 -5.74 -9.19
N VAL A 165 17.62 -6.48 -8.08
CA VAL A 165 18.86 -6.96 -7.44
C VAL A 165 18.82 -8.47 -7.19
N ALA A 166 18.10 -9.21 -8.04
CA ALA A 166 17.71 -10.61 -7.83
C ALA A 166 18.86 -11.55 -7.45
N ASP A 167 20.05 -11.33 -7.97
CA ASP A 167 21.23 -12.17 -7.70
C ASP A 167 21.63 -12.20 -6.22
N LYS A 168 21.26 -11.17 -5.44
CA LYS A 168 21.60 -11.07 -4.00
C LYS A 168 20.45 -11.49 -3.07
N ASN A 169 19.22 -11.53 -3.58
CA ASN A 169 18.01 -11.60 -2.75
C ASN A 169 17.07 -12.76 -3.12
N LYS A 170 17.55 -13.79 -3.82
CA LYS A 170 16.72 -14.91 -4.31
C LYS A 170 15.88 -15.58 -3.22
N GLU A 171 16.45 -15.81 -2.05
CA GLU A 171 15.72 -16.42 -0.92
C GLU A 171 14.58 -15.53 -0.42
N LEU A 172 14.84 -14.22 -0.33
CA LEU A 172 13.83 -13.23 0.04
C LEU A 172 12.74 -13.08 -1.00
N ILE A 173 13.10 -13.03 -2.28
CA ILE A 173 12.12 -13.01 -3.38
C ILE A 173 11.22 -14.24 -3.30
N ASN A 174 11.80 -15.44 -3.17
CA ASN A 174 11.04 -16.68 -3.06
C ASN A 174 10.12 -16.71 -1.82
N PHE A 175 10.55 -16.11 -0.69
CA PHE A 175 9.72 -15.99 0.50
C PHE A 175 8.54 -15.04 0.25
N VAL A 176 8.80 -13.86 -0.30
CA VAL A 176 7.79 -12.81 -0.58
C VAL A 176 6.75 -13.33 -1.57
N GLU A 177 7.19 -13.94 -2.67
CA GLU A 177 6.30 -14.54 -3.67
C GLU A 177 5.39 -15.61 -3.06
N ARG A 178 5.94 -16.46 -2.19
CA ARG A 178 5.20 -17.53 -1.54
C ARG A 178 4.18 -17.01 -0.53
N GLU A 179 4.57 -16.08 0.34
CA GLU A 179 3.64 -15.44 1.27
C GLU A 179 2.52 -14.70 0.51
N TYR A 180 2.84 -14.08 -0.63
CA TYR A 180 1.85 -13.47 -1.52
C TYR A 180 0.87 -14.51 -2.08
N GLN A 181 1.36 -15.62 -2.64
CA GLN A 181 0.49 -16.67 -3.17
C GLN A 181 -0.38 -17.30 -2.08
N GLN A 182 0.18 -17.55 -0.90
CA GLN A 182 -0.57 -18.05 0.26
C GLN A 182 -1.70 -17.10 0.66
N PHE A 183 -1.46 -15.79 0.63
CA PHE A 183 -2.51 -14.80 0.86
C PHE A 183 -3.62 -14.90 -0.20
N LEU A 184 -3.28 -14.95 -1.49
CA LEU A 184 -4.26 -15.05 -2.57
C LEU A 184 -5.08 -16.34 -2.49
N GLU A 185 -4.45 -17.47 -2.19
CA GLU A 185 -5.11 -18.76 -2.00
C GLU A 185 -6.04 -18.74 -0.79
N ALA A 186 -5.59 -18.21 0.36
CA ALA A 186 -6.41 -18.09 1.55
C ALA A 186 -7.64 -17.18 1.33
N VAL A 187 -7.52 -16.11 0.55
CA VAL A 187 -8.67 -15.27 0.20
C VAL A 187 -9.64 -16.02 -0.72
N LYS A 188 -9.16 -16.83 -1.66
CA LYS A 188 -10.02 -17.70 -2.50
C LYS A 188 -10.77 -18.71 -1.64
N GLU A 189 -10.07 -19.38 -0.72
CA GLU A 189 -10.69 -20.33 0.21
C GLU A 189 -11.75 -19.66 1.08
N LEU A 190 -11.45 -18.47 1.64
CA LEU A 190 -12.45 -17.69 2.39
C LEU A 190 -13.70 -17.38 1.54
N ASN A 191 -13.51 -17.08 0.26
CA ASN A 191 -14.58 -16.76 -0.67
C ASN A 191 -15.49 -17.94 -1.02
N ASP A 192 -15.04 -19.17 -0.78
CA ASP A 192 -15.80 -20.40 -1.02
C ASP A 192 -16.74 -20.73 0.16
N TYR A 193 -16.43 -20.22 1.35
CA TYR A 193 -17.33 -20.34 2.50
C TYR A 193 -18.51 -19.35 2.44
N HIS A 194 -19.63 -19.77 3.02
CA HIS A 194 -20.81 -18.91 3.21
C HIS A 194 -20.63 -17.95 4.40
N LEU A 195 -19.81 -16.92 4.22
CA LEU A 195 -19.49 -15.91 5.24
C LEU A 195 -20.31 -14.62 5.08
N ASN A 196 -20.50 -13.91 6.18
CA ASN A 196 -21.04 -12.56 6.18
C ASN A 196 -19.93 -11.54 5.90
N TRP A 197 -19.94 -10.98 4.69
CA TRP A 197 -18.93 -10.03 4.21
C TRP A 197 -19.21 -8.57 4.55
N HIS A 198 -20.22 -8.30 5.39
CA HIS A 198 -20.39 -6.98 6.00
C HIS A 198 -19.12 -6.60 6.78
N PRO A 199 -18.75 -5.31 6.91
CA PRO A 199 -17.54 -4.92 7.68
C PRO A 199 -17.60 -5.19 9.19
N ARG A 200 -18.69 -5.81 9.66
CA ARG A 200 -18.88 -6.28 11.04
C ARG A 200 -19.21 -7.79 11.08
N GLY A 201 -19.13 -8.44 9.93
CA GLY A 201 -19.39 -9.87 9.77
C GLY A 201 -18.10 -10.67 9.86
N ASN A 202 -18.27 -11.98 10.04
CA ASN A 202 -17.17 -12.92 10.22
C ASN A 202 -16.25 -13.03 8.98
N GLY A 203 -16.76 -12.83 7.76
CA GLY A 203 -15.92 -12.83 6.55
C GLY A 203 -14.91 -11.70 6.54
N HIS A 204 -15.35 -10.49 6.89
CA HIS A 204 -14.44 -9.35 7.04
C HIS A 204 -13.43 -9.58 8.16
N GLU A 205 -13.87 -10.06 9.32
CA GLU A 205 -12.97 -10.33 10.45
C GLU A 205 -11.89 -11.37 10.11
N LEU A 206 -12.27 -12.45 9.40
CA LEU A 206 -11.32 -13.47 8.95
C LEU A 206 -10.32 -12.90 7.94
N LEU A 207 -10.76 -12.05 7.01
CA LEU A 207 -9.85 -11.34 6.11
C LEU A 207 -8.85 -10.47 6.88
N LEU A 208 -9.29 -9.75 7.90
CA LEU A 208 -8.38 -8.95 8.73
C LEU A 208 -7.37 -9.82 9.48
N LYS A 209 -7.79 -10.98 9.99
CA LYS A 209 -6.88 -11.95 10.62
C LYS A 209 -5.86 -12.51 9.63
N LEU A 210 -6.27 -12.81 8.39
CA LEU A 210 -5.32 -13.21 7.35
C LEU A 210 -4.26 -12.13 7.12
N MET A 211 -4.69 -10.88 6.98
CA MET A 211 -3.77 -9.75 6.77
C MET A 211 -2.85 -9.52 7.96
N ASP A 212 -3.38 -9.62 9.19
CA ASP A 212 -2.59 -9.50 10.41
C ASP A 212 -1.55 -10.62 10.54
N ASN A 213 -1.76 -11.79 9.93
CA ASN A 213 -0.81 -12.90 9.94
C ASN A 213 0.34 -12.74 8.93
N LEU A 214 0.26 -11.80 7.99
CA LEU A 214 1.32 -11.55 7.01
C LEU A 214 2.56 -10.99 7.71
N GLN A 215 3.69 -11.68 7.60
CA GLN A 215 4.92 -11.33 8.29
C GLN A 215 5.53 -10.06 7.72
N LEU A 216 5.49 -9.88 6.39
CA LEU A 216 6.11 -8.73 5.72
C LEU A 216 5.45 -7.40 6.06
N LEU A 217 4.12 -7.33 6.18
CA LEU A 217 3.41 -6.10 6.56
C LEU A 217 3.82 -5.59 7.95
N LYS A 218 4.32 -6.49 8.81
CA LYS A 218 4.79 -6.21 10.17
C LYS A 218 6.32 -6.25 10.26
N SER A 219 7.01 -6.18 9.13
CA SER A 219 8.46 -6.30 9.06
C SER A 219 9.13 -4.98 8.75
N GLN A 220 10.44 -4.93 9.00
CA GLN A 220 11.33 -3.82 8.69
C GLN A 220 12.65 -4.39 8.16
N PRO A 221 13.44 -3.60 7.41
CA PRO A 221 14.76 -4.03 6.96
C PRO A 221 15.64 -4.47 8.14
N GLY A 222 16.32 -5.61 7.99
CA GLY A 222 17.14 -6.27 9.00
C GLY A 222 16.38 -7.27 9.89
N LYS A 223 15.05 -7.36 9.80
CA LYS A 223 14.27 -8.33 10.58
C LYS A 223 14.46 -9.74 10.02
N VAL A 224 14.68 -10.69 10.91
CA VAL A 224 14.73 -12.12 10.58
C VAL A 224 13.31 -12.70 10.63
N LEU A 225 12.86 -13.28 9.53
CA LEU A 225 11.60 -14.01 9.44
C LEU A 225 11.85 -15.51 9.37
N ILE A 226 10.95 -16.27 9.97
CA ILE A 226 11.00 -17.73 9.94
C ILE A 226 10.19 -18.19 8.72
N ASP A 227 10.82 -18.94 7.82
CA ASP A 227 10.11 -19.64 6.75
C ASP A 227 9.59 -20.98 7.29
N PHE A 228 8.35 -20.97 7.79
CA PHE A 228 7.69 -22.17 8.31
C PHE A 228 7.41 -23.22 7.23
N SER A 229 7.49 -22.85 5.95
CA SER A 229 7.24 -23.76 4.83
C SER A 229 8.50 -24.45 4.31
N ASN A 230 9.67 -24.10 4.84
CA ASN A 230 10.94 -24.71 4.46
C ASN A 230 11.76 -24.95 5.74
N SER A 231 11.82 -26.21 6.16
CA SER A 231 12.26 -26.62 7.49
C SER A 231 13.59 -25.99 7.90
N HIS A 232 13.55 -25.10 8.89
CA HIS A 232 14.69 -24.39 9.52
C HIS A 232 15.42 -23.34 8.67
N SER A 233 14.78 -22.80 7.62
CA SER A 233 15.32 -21.63 6.93
C SER A 233 14.76 -20.32 7.51
N TYR A 234 15.64 -19.34 7.69
CA TYR A 234 15.28 -17.98 8.01
C TYR A 234 15.59 -17.09 6.81
N VAL A 235 14.87 -15.98 6.69
CA VAL A 235 15.14 -14.95 5.69
C VAL A 235 15.35 -13.62 6.38
N VAL A 236 16.37 -12.88 5.95
CA VAL A 236 16.57 -11.50 6.40
C VAL A 236 15.81 -10.58 5.45
N VAL A 237 14.94 -9.75 6.01
CA VAL A 237 14.18 -8.78 5.24
C VAL A 237 15.08 -7.63 4.86
N GLU A 238 15.08 -7.26 3.60
CA GLU A 238 15.96 -6.23 3.06
C GLU A 238 15.16 -5.21 2.27
N SER A 239 15.63 -3.97 2.24
CA SER A 239 15.01 -2.96 1.39
C SER A 239 15.95 -2.59 0.26
N GLN A 240 15.50 -2.83 -0.98
CA GLN A 240 16.27 -2.60 -2.19
C GLN A 240 16.86 -1.17 -2.24
N TYR A 241 16.03 -0.15 -2.01
CA TYR A 241 16.50 1.24 -2.09
C TYR A 241 17.47 1.63 -0.97
N ARG A 242 17.40 1.00 0.22
CA ARG A 242 18.42 1.18 1.26
C ARG A 242 19.77 0.61 0.82
N MET A 243 19.78 -0.53 0.12
CA MET A 243 21.00 -1.11 -0.44
C MET A 243 21.63 -0.19 -1.49
N PHE A 244 20.84 0.39 -2.40
CA PHE A 244 21.34 1.36 -3.38
C PHE A 244 21.92 2.61 -2.73
N LYS A 245 21.26 3.15 -1.70
CA LYS A 245 21.77 4.32 -0.96
C LYS A 245 23.06 4.05 -0.20
N GLN A 246 23.19 2.88 0.41
CA GLN A 246 24.42 2.49 1.10
C GLN A 246 25.57 2.28 0.13
N ALA A 247 25.32 1.61 -1.01
CA ALA A 247 26.32 1.42 -2.05
C ALA A 247 26.83 2.76 -2.61
N GLN A 248 25.94 3.73 -2.85
CA GLN A 248 26.34 5.05 -3.34
C GLN A 248 27.09 5.89 -2.30
N LYS A 249 26.71 5.83 -1.01
CA LYS A 249 27.49 6.48 0.06
C LYS A 249 28.91 5.92 0.17
N ALA A 250 29.07 4.61 0.00
CA ALA A 250 30.38 3.98 -0.01
C ALA A 250 31.23 4.43 -1.22
N VAL A 251 30.62 4.61 -2.39
CA VAL A 251 31.29 5.12 -3.59
C VAL A 251 31.65 6.61 -3.48
N GLN A 252 30.85 7.42 -2.79
CA GLN A 252 31.15 8.85 -2.57
C GLN A 252 32.19 9.11 -1.47
N ALA A 253 32.48 8.13 -0.62
CA ALA A 253 33.47 8.21 0.46
C ALA A 253 34.88 7.74 0.06
N LEU A 254 35.02 7.22 -1.17
CA LEU A 254 36.29 6.81 -1.80
C LEU A 254 36.80 7.91 -2.73
#